data_AF-A0A1L8D7X9-F1
#
_entry.id   AF-A0A1L8D7X9-F1
#
_cell.length_a   1.000
_cell.length_b   1.000
_cell.length_c   1.000
_cell.angle_alpha   90.00
_cell.angle_beta   90.00
_cell.angle_gamma   90.00
#
_symmetry.space_group_name_H-M   'P 1'
#
loop_
_entity.id
_entity.type
_entity.pdbx_description
1 polymer ?
#
loop_
_entity_poly.entity_id
_entity_poly.type
_entity_poly.pdbx_seq_one_letter_code
_entity_poly.pdbx_strand_id
1 'polypeptide(L)'
;PKKPPILSDDEEEFIEYKFTPRQVFLATICHVCKLGLQNPTPCSNCLMVSYCSEAHAKDDVVAHQPLCRALQEIARKRGGHVYNNAKILSNDDFRNLRVHTLNLCESLTQRPLQPFEKEILIFPRICCTATCREWRPQLLVECSKCGQVSYCREQPNHLPEDHQRWCPFFLLYQKLIIRQKTIGRIEPTLPSRIFLQRYELPATMDDVFKELYKNSPTDDCSYATLTQLATAPLTAFSAFHKTQLSVSETLTIHLVGAELQFEGDTLDKWEAFFLHLIPQVMELRVVFIGPELNAENLPLDILSRIRMCRTCRQSCRGVKFDFQCGKLYHDYAKQSAFTKPDLICFFNPGLYRATGFSGLDTWPETIKATTSLNCPITVTSYTEVEAPQDLAQLHRFSTRPLNLIHPPTVNPFSSQRPERNFISDETSPMIFKNYFVFIVS
;
A
#
# COMPACT_ATOMS: atom_id res chain seq x y z
N PRO A 1 -15.96 41.47 -42.66
CA PRO A 1 -14.88 40.82 -41.89
C PRO A 1 -15.31 40.56 -40.45
N LYS A 2 -15.55 39.28 -40.14
CA LYS A 2 -15.92 38.76 -38.82
C LYS A 2 -14.75 38.96 -37.85
N LYS A 3 -14.99 39.51 -36.66
CA LYS A 3 -14.21 39.12 -35.48
C LYS A 3 -14.87 37.85 -34.94
N PRO A 4 -14.14 36.74 -34.77
CA PRO A 4 -14.74 35.54 -34.20
C PRO A 4 -15.09 35.78 -32.73
N PRO A 5 -16.16 35.15 -32.20
CA PRO A 5 -16.41 35.13 -30.77
C PRO A 5 -15.30 34.30 -30.11
N ILE A 6 -14.68 34.87 -29.06
CA ILE A 6 -13.86 34.13 -28.14
C ILE A 6 -14.84 33.35 -27.26
N LEU A 7 -14.96 32.06 -27.50
CA LEU A 7 -15.53 31.12 -26.53
C LEU A 7 -14.47 30.99 -25.42
N SER A 8 -14.73 31.59 -24.26
CA SER A 8 -14.03 31.24 -23.03
C SER A 8 -14.62 29.92 -22.54
N ASP A 9 -13.89 28.84 -22.75
CA ASP A 9 -14.27 27.48 -22.33
C ASP A 9 -13.74 27.17 -20.92
N ASP A 10 -13.75 28.17 -20.04
CA ASP A 10 -13.18 28.10 -18.67
C ASP A 10 -14.26 27.93 -17.58
N GLU A 11 -15.39 27.33 -17.92
CA GLU A 11 -16.30 26.75 -16.92
C GLU A 11 -16.15 25.23 -16.97
N GLU A 12 -14.95 24.75 -16.61
CA GLU A 12 -14.79 23.35 -16.20
C GLU A 12 -15.69 23.15 -14.97
N GLU A 13 -16.84 22.51 -15.16
CA GLU A 13 -17.66 21.95 -14.08
C GLU A 13 -16.80 20.95 -13.28
N PHE A 14 -16.08 21.48 -12.29
CA PHE A 14 -15.40 20.69 -11.28
C PHE A 14 -16.49 20.06 -10.39
N ILE A 15 -16.95 18.87 -10.78
CA ILE A 15 -17.58 17.97 -9.82
C ILE A 15 -16.46 17.52 -8.87
N GLU A 16 -16.43 18.16 -7.70
CA GLU A 16 -15.53 17.87 -6.60
C GLU A 16 -15.83 16.45 -6.08
N TYR A 17 -15.01 15.49 -6.51
CA TYR A 17 -15.03 14.15 -5.92
C TYR A 17 -14.61 14.28 -4.46
N LYS A 18 -15.55 14.13 -3.53
CA LYS A 18 -15.26 14.13 -2.09
C LYS A 18 -14.56 12.83 -1.71
N PHE A 19 -13.25 12.78 -1.93
CA PHE A 19 -12.40 11.75 -1.35
C PHE A 19 -12.53 11.83 0.17
N THR A 20 -13.14 10.82 0.77
CA THR A 20 -13.22 10.69 2.23
C THR A 20 -12.17 9.67 2.66
N PRO A 21 -11.06 10.09 3.30
CA PRO A 21 -10.04 9.16 3.77
C PRO A 21 -10.67 8.11 4.68
N ARG A 22 -10.26 6.84 4.54
CA ARG A 22 -10.71 5.80 5.47
C ARG A 22 -10.36 6.20 6.90
N GLN A 23 -11.22 5.86 7.85
CA GLN A 23 -10.85 5.96 9.25
C GLN A 23 -9.70 5.00 9.56
N VAL A 24 -8.69 5.52 10.26
CA VAL A 24 -7.54 4.74 10.73
C VAL A 24 -7.50 4.78 12.25
N PHE A 25 -7.30 3.61 12.87
CA PHE A 25 -7.10 3.49 14.31
C PHE A 25 -5.62 3.56 14.66
N LEU A 26 -5.28 4.45 15.60
CA LEU A 26 -3.97 4.57 16.23
C LEU A 26 -4.20 4.54 17.74
N ALA A 27 -3.60 3.57 18.42
CA ALA A 27 -3.99 3.23 19.79
C ALA A 27 -3.59 4.27 20.86
N THR A 28 -2.65 5.16 20.52
CA THR A 28 -2.08 6.17 21.42
C THR A 28 -2.62 7.58 21.19
N ILE A 29 -3.57 7.76 20.28
CA ILE A 29 -4.24 9.05 20.01
C ILE A 29 -5.75 8.93 20.20
N CYS A 30 -6.44 10.06 20.32
CA CYS A 30 -7.89 10.04 20.46
C CYS A 30 -8.57 9.42 19.24
N HIS A 31 -9.46 8.44 19.45
CA HIS A 31 -10.17 7.77 18.36
C HIS A 31 -11.00 8.73 17.50
N VAL A 32 -11.60 9.75 18.11
CA VAL A 32 -12.43 10.76 17.45
C VAL A 32 -11.56 11.81 16.80
N CYS A 33 -10.86 12.66 17.57
CA CYS A 33 -10.15 13.82 17.00
C CYS A 33 -8.79 13.52 16.37
N LYS A 34 -8.18 12.35 16.65
CA LYS A 34 -6.81 11.96 16.22
C LYS A 34 -5.69 12.88 16.76
N LEU A 35 -5.97 13.68 17.79
CA LEU A 35 -4.94 14.41 18.52
C LEU A 35 -4.30 13.52 19.59
N GLY A 36 -3.04 13.82 19.93
CA GLY A 36 -2.29 13.11 20.96
C GLY A 36 -2.99 13.15 22.33
N LEU A 37 -2.91 12.04 23.07
CA LEU A 37 -3.53 11.92 24.39
C LEU A 37 -2.57 12.42 25.47
N GLN A 38 -2.92 13.49 26.16
CA GLN A 38 -2.20 13.90 27.37
C GLN A 38 -2.69 13.12 28.60
N ASN A 39 -4.01 13.13 28.81
CA ASN A 39 -4.70 12.34 29.84
C ASN A 39 -5.70 11.41 29.14
N PRO A 40 -5.29 10.21 28.70
CA PRO A 40 -6.15 9.31 27.96
C PRO A 40 -7.33 8.85 28.82
N THR A 41 -8.55 8.95 28.29
CA THR A 41 -9.76 8.33 28.81
C THR A 41 -10.01 7.03 28.02
N PRO A 42 -9.53 5.86 28.49
CA PRO A 42 -9.84 4.60 27.83
C PRO A 42 -11.33 4.28 27.96
N CYS A 43 -11.90 3.57 26.99
CA CYS A 43 -13.24 3.00 27.12
C CYS A 43 -13.26 2.07 28.35
N SER A 44 -14.07 2.40 29.36
CA SER A 44 -14.13 1.67 30.64
C SER A 44 -14.54 0.20 30.50
N ASN A 45 -15.17 -0.16 29.38
CA ASN A 45 -15.71 -1.49 29.15
C ASN A 45 -14.71 -2.41 28.42
N CYS A 46 -14.14 -1.97 27.30
CA CYS A 46 -13.27 -2.80 26.48
C CYS A 46 -11.77 -2.53 26.70
N LEU A 47 -11.41 -1.31 27.14
CA LEU A 47 -10.04 -0.81 27.29
C LEU A 47 -9.20 -0.80 26.00
N MET A 48 -9.81 -1.06 24.84
CA MET A 48 -9.15 -1.16 23.53
C MET A 48 -9.07 0.17 22.77
N VAL A 49 -9.88 1.16 23.16
CA VAL A 49 -9.98 2.47 22.50
C VAL A 49 -9.82 3.57 23.54
N SER A 50 -9.15 4.67 23.17
CA SER A 50 -8.92 5.81 24.07
C SER A 50 -9.36 7.14 23.45
N TYR A 51 -9.79 8.05 24.31
CA TYR A 51 -10.31 9.38 23.96
C TYR A 51 -9.57 10.47 24.73
N CYS A 52 -9.55 11.70 24.21
CA CYS A 52 -8.96 12.82 24.94
C CYS A 52 -9.92 13.46 25.97
N SER A 53 -11.20 13.11 25.92
CA SER A 53 -12.25 13.61 26.82
C SER A 53 -13.45 12.68 26.86
N GLU A 54 -14.27 12.81 27.91
CA GLU A 54 -15.56 12.13 27.99
C GLU A 54 -16.53 12.54 26.87
N ALA A 55 -16.41 13.77 26.35
CA ALA A 55 -17.22 14.24 25.23
C ALA A 55 -16.96 13.40 23.98
N HIS A 56 -15.69 13.23 23.59
CA HIS A 56 -15.35 12.37 22.46
C HIS A 56 -15.65 10.89 22.72
N ALA A 57 -15.58 10.43 23.98
CA ALA A 57 -16.04 9.09 24.31
C ALA A 57 -17.54 8.92 24.02
N LYS A 58 -18.37 9.92 24.37
CA LYS A 58 -19.82 9.96 24.10
C LYS A 58 -20.12 10.02 22.60
N ASP A 59 -19.37 10.81 21.83
CA ASP A 59 -19.54 10.93 20.39
C ASP A 59 -19.33 9.59 19.66
N ASP A 60 -18.41 8.76 20.15
CA ASP A 60 -18.07 7.47 19.55
C ASP A 60 -18.97 6.31 20.02
N VAL A 61 -19.81 6.51 21.07
CA VAL A 61 -20.60 5.42 21.69
C VAL A 61 -21.40 4.63 20.66
N VAL A 62 -22.11 5.32 19.77
CA VAL A 62 -23.01 4.66 18.82
C VAL A 62 -22.23 3.78 17.83
N ALA A 63 -21.11 4.31 17.29
CA ALA A 63 -20.28 3.58 16.34
C ALA A 63 -19.50 2.44 17.02
N HIS A 64 -18.96 2.67 18.21
CA HIS A 64 -18.11 1.72 18.93
C HIS A 64 -18.89 0.62 19.67
N GLN A 65 -20.13 0.89 20.10
CA GLN A 65 -20.88 -0.02 20.98
C GLN A 65 -21.01 -1.47 20.46
N PRO A 66 -21.31 -1.74 19.17
CA PRO A 66 -21.40 -3.11 18.67
C PRO A 66 -20.11 -3.91 18.89
N LEU A 67 -18.96 -3.35 18.50
CA LEU A 67 -17.66 -3.97 18.74
C LEU A 67 -17.34 -4.06 20.23
N CYS A 68 -17.62 -3.01 21.00
CA CYS A 68 -17.37 -2.95 22.44
C CYS A 68 -18.07 -4.09 23.20
N ARG A 69 -19.33 -4.42 22.86
CA ARG A 69 -20.07 -5.52 23.47
C ARG A 69 -19.46 -6.88 23.13
N ALA A 70 -19.07 -7.10 21.87
CA ALA A 70 -18.40 -8.33 21.46
C ALA A 70 -17.07 -8.52 22.21
N LEU A 71 -16.26 -7.46 22.32
CA LEU A 71 -15.00 -7.46 23.08
C LEU A 71 -15.22 -7.80 24.56
N GLN A 72 -16.25 -7.25 25.20
CA GLN A 72 -16.58 -7.56 26.59
C GLN A 72 -16.95 -9.03 26.78
N GLU A 73 -17.74 -9.61 25.88
CA GLU A 73 -18.12 -11.02 25.98
C GLU A 73 -16.89 -11.93 25.87
N ILE A 74 -15.99 -11.63 24.93
CA ILE A 74 -14.73 -12.37 24.76
C ILE A 74 -13.84 -12.17 25.99
N ALA A 75 -13.72 -10.94 26.50
CA ALA A 75 -12.92 -10.62 27.66
C ALA A 75 -13.39 -11.38 28.91
N ARG A 76 -14.71 -11.50 29.13
CA ARG A 76 -15.28 -12.28 30.25
C ARG A 76 -14.84 -13.75 30.20
N LYS A 77 -14.80 -14.35 29.01
CA LYS A 77 -14.34 -15.75 28.81
C LYS A 77 -12.82 -15.90 28.99
N ARG A 78 -12.05 -14.81 28.89
CA ARG A 78 -10.57 -14.79 28.99
C ARG A 78 -10.03 -14.23 30.30
N GLY A 79 -10.89 -13.99 31.29
CA GLY A 79 -10.48 -13.51 32.62
C GLY A 79 -10.31 -12.00 32.73
N GLY A 80 -11.04 -11.21 31.93
CA GLY A 80 -11.21 -9.77 32.12
C GLY A 80 -10.75 -8.88 30.97
N HIS A 81 -9.87 -9.37 30.09
CA HIS A 81 -9.42 -8.64 28.89
C HIS A 81 -9.17 -9.60 27.72
N VAL A 82 -9.37 -9.12 26.48
CA VAL A 82 -9.19 -9.95 25.28
C VAL A 82 -7.77 -10.48 25.12
N TYR A 83 -6.78 -9.77 25.69
CA TYR A 83 -5.35 -10.14 25.70
C TYR A 83 -4.81 -10.50 27.08
N ASN A 84 -5.68 -10.89 28.03
CA ASN A 84 -5.27 -11.19 29.41
C ASN A 84 -4.11 -12.21 29.51
N ASN A 85 -4.14 -13.25 28.66
CA ASN A 85 -3.12 -14.31 28.63
C ASN A 85 -2.10 -14.13 27.49
N ALA A 86 -1.99 -12.94 26.89
CA ALA A 86 -1.09 -12.76 25.75
C ALA A 86 0.39 -12.96 26.11
N LYS A 87 0.81 -12.71 27.35
CA LYS A 87 2.21 -12.82 27.80
C LYS A 87 2.83 -14.22 27.66
N ILE A 88 2.01 -15.28 27.67
CA ILE A 88 2.48 -16.67 27.60
C ILE A 88 2.55 -17.21 26.17
N LEU A 89 2.10 -16.42 25.18
CA LEU A 89 2.00 -16.85 23.80
C LEU A 89 3.29 -16.54 23.04
N SER A 90 3.64 -17.41 22.09
CA SER A 90 4.64 -17.06 21.06
C SER A 90 4.18 -15.88 20.20
N ASN A 91 5.03 -15.38 19.30
CA ASN A 91 4.61 -14.34 18.34
C ASN A 91 3.55 -14.86 17.37
N ASP A 92 3.70 -16.10 16.89
CA ASP A 92 2.73 -16.73 16.00
C ASP A 92 1.40 -17.00 16.71
N ASP A 93 1.43 -17.52 17.93
CA ASP A 93 0.20 -17.75 18.71
C ASP A 93 -0.53 -16.45 19.05
N PHE A 94 0.21 -15.35 19.26
CA PHE A 94 -0.39 -14.05 19.49
C PHE A 94 -1.00 -13.45 18.22
N ARG A 95 -0.36 -13.64 17.06
CA ARG A 95 -0.94 -13.31 15.76
C ARG A 95 -2.24 -14.09 15.53
N ASN A 96 -2.21 -15.41 15.77
CA ASN A 96 -3.38 -16.28 15.69
C ASN A 96 -4.48 -15.87 16.66
N LEU A 97 -4.14 -15.47 17.89
CA LEU A 97 -5.09 -14.94 18.87
C LEU A 97 -5.79 -13.68 18.32
N ARG A 98 -5.05 -12.76 17.72
CA ARG A 98 -5.62 -11.52 17.13
C ARG A 98 -6.57 -11.85 15.98
N VAL A 99 -6.19 -12.71 15.04
CA VAL A 99 -7.07 -13.18 13.95
C VAL A 99 -8.31 -13.89 14.49
N HIS A 100 -8.15 -14.81 15.43
CA HIS A 100 -9.26 -15.54 16.01
C HIS A 100 -10.23 -14.60 16.74
N THR A 101 -9.71 -13.62 17.47
CA THR A 101 -10.53 -12.61 18.17
C THR A 101 -11.31 -11.75 17.17
N LEU A 102 -10.70 -11.38 16.04
CA LEU A 102 -11.37 -10.67 14.95
C LEU A 102 -12.56 -11.47 14.42
N ASN A 103 -12.37 -12.75 14.10
CA ASN A 103 -13.44 -13.62 13.58
C ASN A 103 -14.57 -13.82 14.60
N LEU A 104 -14.23 -13.94 15.89
CA LEU A 104 -15.22 -13.98 16.97
C LEU A 104 -16.02 -12.67 17.04
N CYS A 105 -15.35 -11.52 16.91
CA CYS A 105 -16.04 -10.23 16.87
C CYS A 105 -16.99 -10.14 15.68
N GLU A 106 -16.59 -10.53 14.46
CA GLU A 106 -17.48 -10.56 13.29
C GLU A 106 -18.69 -11.49 13.49
N SER A 107 -18.47 -12.64 14.14
CA SER A 107 -19.54 -13.57 14.50
C SER A 107 -20.49 -12.97 15.54
N LEU A 108 -20.00 -12.25 16.53
CA LEU A 108 -20.83 -11.65 17.58
C LEU A 108 -21.56 -10.38 17.10
N THR A 109 -20.95 -9.60 16.22
CA THR A 109 -21.55 -8.40 15.63
C THR A 109 -22.50 -8.72 14.47
N GLN A 110 -22.46 -9.95 13.94
CA GLN A 110 -23.25 -10.40 12.78
C GLN A 110 -23.02 -9.53 11.53
N ARG A 111 -21.81 -8.99 11.39
CA ARG A 111 -21.37 -8.24 10.21
C ARG A 111 -19.85 -8.29 10.08
N PRO A 112 -19.31 -8.09 8.88
CA PRO A 112 -17.89 -7.78 8.72
C PRO A 112 -17.49 -6.58 9.57
N LEU A 113 -16.31 -6.63 10.18
CA LEU A 113 -15.75 -5.49 10.87
C LEU A 113 -15.26 -4.46 9.85
N GLN A 114 -15.46 -3.17 10.17
CA GLN A 114 -14.89 -2.08 9.40
C GLN A 114 -13.36 -2.10 9.52
N PRO A 115 -12.60 -1.55 8.55
CA PRO A 115 -11.14 -1.59 8.58
C PRO A 115 -10.53 -1.05 9.88
N PHE A 116 -11.03 0.06 10.41
CA PHE A 116 -10.53 0.62 11.67
C PHE A 116 -10.90 -0.26 12.89
N GLU A 117 -12.00 -1.00 12.85
CA GLU A 117 -12.39 -1.95 13.90
C GLU A 117 -11.44 -3.14 13.92
N LYS A 118 -11.05 -3.64 12.73
CA LYS A 118 -9.99 -4.66 12.61
C LYS A 118 -8.69 -4.15 13.20
N GLU A 119 -8.29 -2.91 12.88
CA GLU A 119 -7.09 -2.27 13.43
C GLU A 119 -7.10 -2.12 14.96
N ILE A 120 -8.26 -1.93 15.61
CA ILE A 120 -8.38 -1.95 17.07
C ILE A 120 -7.88 -3.28 17.64
N LEU A 121 -8.24 -4.39 17.00
CA LEU A 121 -7.84 -5.72 17.42
C LEU A 121 -6.38 -6.02 17.07
N ILE A 122 -5.96 -5.73 15.83
CA ILE A 122 -4.64 -6.17 15.35
C ILE A 122 -3.49 -5.25 15.79
N PHE A 123 -3.76 -3.98 16.13
CA PHE A 123 -2.78 -2.99 16.60
C PHE A 123 -3.17 -2.38 17.97
N PRO A 124 -3.33 -3.19 19.02
CA PRO A 124 -3.80 -2.72 20.32
C PRO A 124 -2.72 -1.94 21.07
N ARG A 125 -3.13 -1.11 22.04
CA ARG A 125 -2.20 -0.47 22.99
C ARG A 125 -1.76 -1.48 24.04
N ILE A 126 -0.63 -2.13 23.81
CA ILE A 126 0.01 -3.05 24.75
C ILE A 126 1.52 -2.83 24.79
N CYS A 127 2.20 -3.37 25.79
CA CYS A 127 3.66 -3.40 25.81
C CYS A 127 4.20 -4.18 24.60
N CYS A 128 5.09 -3.54 23.82
CA CYS A 128 5.67 -4.11 22.61
C CYS A 128 6.62 -5.30 22.85
N THR A 129 7.06 -5.54 24.10
CA THR A 129 7.84 -6.73 24.45
C THR A 129 6.96 -7.98 24.46
N ALA A 130 7.29 -8.95 23.60
CA ALA A 130 6.51 -10.16 23.36
C ALA A 130 6.26 -11.01 24.61
N THR A 131 7.23 -11.06 25.54
CA THR A 131 7.13 -11.81 26.81
C THR A 131 6.37 -11.04 27.90
N CYS A 132 5.98 -9.79 27.63
CA CYS A 132 5.26 -8.94 28.58
C CYS A 132 3.81 -8.72 28.14
N ARG A 133 3.60 -8.04 26.99
CA ARG A 133 2.27 -7.69 26.44
C ARG A 133 1.28 -7.14 27.47
N GLU A 134 1.79 -6.41 28.46
CA GLU A 134 0.96 -5.68 29.44
C GLU A 134 -0.04 -4.80 28.70
N TRP A 135 -1.31 -4.84 29.11
CA TRP A 135 -2.41 -4.15 28.43
C TRP A 135 -3.07 -3.09 29.31
N ARG A 136 -2.78 -3.08 30.62
CA ARG A 136 -3.39 -2.14 31.57
C ARG A 136 -2.90 -0.72 31.30
N PRO A 137 -3.78 0.22 30.92
CA PRO A 137 -3.39 1.55 30.46
C PRO A 137 -2.49 2.34 31.42
N GLN A 138 -2.68 2.19 32.72
CA GLN A 138 -1.94 2.89 33.79
C GLN A 138 -0.50 2.40 33.97
N LEU A 139 -0.20 1.17 33.51
CA LEU A 139 1.13 0.57 33.59
C LEU A 139 1.97 0.83 32.34
N LEU A 140 1.39 1.45 31.32
CA LEU A 140 2.03 1.70 30.04
C LEU A 140 2.45 3.17 29.90
N VAL A 141 3.55 3.37 29.18
CA VAL A 141 4.03 4.65 28.65
C VAL A 141 4.35 4.49 27.17
N GLU A 142 4.34 5.59 26.43
CA GLU A 142 4.70 5.62 25.01
C GLU A 142 6.17 6.01 24.80
N CYS A 143 6.73 5.60 23.67
CA CYS A 143 7.99 6.14 23.18
C CYS A 143 7.88 7.66 23.01
N SER A 144 8.76 8.41 23.68
CA SER A 144 8.75 9.89 23.67
C SER A 144 9.04 10.51 22.30
N LYS A 145 9.63 9.74 21.37
CA LYS A 145 9.97 10.19 20.02
C LYS A 145 8.82 9.99 19.03
N CYS A 146 8.32 8.75 18.89
CA CYS A 146 7.26 8.45 17.91
C CYS A 146 5.85 8.55 18.47
N GLY A 147 5.66 8.46 19.80
CA GLY A 147 4.34 8.52 20.44
C GLY A 147 3.40 7.33 20.14
N GLN A 148 3.87 6.29 19.46
CA GLN A 148 3.02 5.18 18.99
C GLN A 148 3.30 3.83 19.64
N VAL A 149 4.54 3.57 20.04
CA VAL A 149 4.93 2.29 20.64
C VAL A 149 4.83 2.39 22.15
N SER A 150 4.05 1.49 22.75
CA SER A 150 3.87 1.42 24.19
C SER A 150 4.78 0.36 24.82
N TYR A 151 5.26 0.65 26.04
CA TYR A 151 6.04 -0.27 26.87
C TYR A 151 5.70 -0.03 28.34
N CYS A 152 6.16 -0.93 29.23
CA CYS A 152 5.86 -0.82 30.66
C CYS A 152 6.60 0.36 31.29
N ARG A 153 5.88 1.19 32.04
CA ARG A 153 6.42 2.38 32.74
C ARG A 153 7.65 2.06 33.60
N GLU A 154 7.56 0.98 34.37
CA GLU A 154 8.58 0.57 35.34
C GLU A 154 9.68 -0.31 34.72
N GLN A 155 9.62 -0.58 33.40
CA GLN A 155 10.57 -1.44 32.69
C GLN A 155 10.99 -0.81 31.35
N PRO A 156 11.93 0.16 31.36
CA PRO A 156 12.37 0.84 30.13
C PRO A 156 13.00 -0.09 29.09
N ASN A 157 13.60 -1.20 29.53
CA ASN A 157 14.13 -2.27 28.68
C ASN A 157 13.04 -3.00 27.86
N HIS A 158 11.76 -2.81 28.19
CA HIS A 158 10.66 -3.32 27.38
C HIS A 158 10.45 -2.52 26.08
N LEU A 159 11.19 -1.44 25.86
CA LEU A 159 11.34 -0.80 24.55
C LEU A 159 12.62 -1.34 23.89
N PRO A 160 12.52 -2.23 22.87
CA PRO A 160 13.69 -2.84 22.25
C PRO A 160 14.59 -1.81 21.57
N GLU A 161 15.91 -2.04 21.54
CA GLU A 161 16.84 -1.16 20.83
C GLU A 161 16.54 -1.05 19.32
N ASP A 162 16.09 -2.15 18.69
CA ASP A 162 15.69 -2.16 17.28
C ASP A 162 14.52 -1.20 16.99
N HIS A 163 13.73 -0.81 18.01
CA HIS A 163 12.74 0.25 17.85
C HIS A 163 13.36 1.55 17.31
N GLN A 164 14.62 1.86 17.61
CA GLN A 164 15.26 3.07 17.11
C GLN A 164 15.28 3.14 15.57
N ARG A 165 15.44 1.98 14.91
CA ARG A 165 15.35 1.86 13.45
C ARG A 165 13.94 2.16 12.93
N TRP A 166 12.91 1.69 13.64
CA TRP A 166 11.50 1.82 13.23
C TRP A 166 10.81 3.11 13.69
N CYS A 167 11.34 3.74 14.72
CA CYS A 167 10.77 4.91 15.38
C CYS A 167 10.43 6.05 14.40
N PRO A 168 11.30 6.45 13.44
CA PRO A 168 10.97 7.47 12.45
C PRO A 168 9.76 7.10 11.58
N PHE A 169 9.61 5.82 11.24
CA PHE A 169 8.49 5.34 10.41
C PHE A 169 7.17 5.30 11.16
N PHE A 170 7.17 4.97 12.46
CA PHE A 170 6.00 5.16 13.31
C PHE A 170 5.58 6.63 13.37
N LEU A 171 6.53 7.55 13.54
CA LEU A 171 6.24 8.97 13.56
C LEU A 171 5.67 9.43 12.20
N LEU A 172 6.29 9.04 11.09
CA LEU A 172 5.83 9.36 9.75
C LEU A 172 4.44 8.81 9.46
N TYR A 173 4.14 7.56 9.84
CA TYR A 173 2.81 6.98 9.70
C TYR A 173 1.76 7.81 10.45
N GLN A 174 2.04 8.22 11.70
CA GLN A 174 1.12 9.09 12.44
C GLN A 174 0.92 10.44 11.75
N LYS A 175 2.00 11.09 11.30
CA LYS A 175 1.92 12.37 10.57
C LYS A 175 1.04 12.23 9.32
N LEU A 176 1.18 11.13 8.58
CA LEU A 176 0.38 10.85 7.38
C LEU A 176 -1.12 10.71 7.73
N ILE A 177 -1.47 9.96 8.77
CA ILE A 177 -2.86 9.77 9.19
C ILE A 177 -3.49 11.10 9.66
N ILE A 178 -2.76 11.86 10.48
CA ILE A 178 -3.26 13.16 10.96
C ILE A 178 -3.44 14.12 9.79
N ARG A 179 -2.45 14.23 8.90
CA ARG A 179 -2.53 15.11 7.73
C ARG A 179 -3.69 14.72 6.83
N GLN A 180 -3.86 13.43 6.53
CA GLN A 180 -4.98 12.96 5.71
C GLN A 180 -6.33 13.34 6.32
N LYS A 181 -6.45 13.27 7.65
CA LYS A 181 -7.66 13.70 8.33
C LYS A 181 -7.89 15.21 8.26
N THR A 182 -6.85 16.02 8.36
CA THR A 182 -6.96 17.48 8.40
C THR A 182 -7.21 18.09 7.02
N ILE A 183 -6.52 17.62 5.99
CA ILE A 183 -6.55 18.23 4.65
C ILE A 183 -7.13 17.32 3.56
N GLY A 184 -7.54 16.09 3.89
CA GLY A 184 -8.02 15.12 2.91
C GLY A 184 -6.88 14.39 2.19
N ARG A 185 -7.01 14.16 0.89
CA ARG A 185 -6.00 13.45 0.11
C ARG A 185 -4.70 14.26 0.07
N ILE A 186 -3.56 13.59 0.33
CA ILE A 186 -2.24 14.22 0.12
C ILE A 186 -1.92 14.06 -1.36
N GLU A 187 -1.91 15.16 -2.09
CA GLU A 187 -1.66 15.17 -3.54
C GLU A 187 -0.32 15.88 -3.82
N PRO A 188 0.79 15.13 -3.88
CA PRO A 188 2.07 15.72 -4.26
C PRO A 188 2.05 16.07 -5.76
N THR A 189 2.69 17.18 -6.12
CA THR A 189 2.81 17.59 -7.53
C THR A 189 3.68 16.59 -8.30
N LEU A 190 3.17 16.06 -9.41
CA LEU A 190 3.96 15.20 -10.32
C LEU A 190 5.00 16.03 -11.10
N PRO A 191 6.15 15.42 -11.46
CA PRO A 191 7.14 16.13 -12.24
C PRO A 191 6.67 16.33 -13.68
N SER A 192 7.02 17.48 -14.26
CA SER A 192 6.68 17.82 -15.65
C SER A 192 7.87 17.78 -16.60
N ARG A 193 9.06 17.39 -16.11
CA ARG A 193 10.28 17.31 -16.93
C ARG A 193 10.17 16.13 -17.90
N ILE A 194 10.42 16.39 -19.18
CA ILE A 194 10.40 15.40 -20.25
C ILE A 194 11.80 15.29 -20.84
N PHE A 195 12.32 14.07 -20.93
CA PHE A 195 13.61 13.79 -21.54
C PHE A 195 13.42 13.49 -23.03
N LEU A 196 14.15 14.23 -23.87
CA LEU A 196 14.14 14.06 -25.33
C LEU A 196 15.27 13.13 -25.82
N GLN A 197 16.20 12.80 -24.94
CA GLN A 197 17.31 11.89 -25.19
C GLN A 197 17.18 10.67 -24.28
N ARG A 198 17.91 9.60 -24.60
CA ARG A 198 17.97 8.40 -23.77
C ARG A 198 18.27 8.80 -22.33
N TYR A 199 17.34 8.49 -21.43
CA TYR A 199 17.52 8.71 -20.02
C TYR A 199 18.30 7.56 -19.41
N GLU A 200 19.35 7.88 -18.66
CA GLU A 200 20.08 6.92 -17.85
C GLU A 200 19.48 6.95 -16.45
N LEU A 201 18.81 5.87 -16.06
CA LEU A 201 18.14 5.79 -14.76
C LEU A 201 19.19 5.86 -13.62
N PRO A 202 19.11 6.87 -12.73
CA PRO A 202 19.95 6.96 -11.54
C PRO A 202 19.81 5.74 -10.62
N ALA A 203 20.78 5.57 -9.72
CA ALA A 203 20.84 4.42 -8.82
C ALA A 203 19.75 4.42 -7.73
N THR A 204 19.16 5.58 -7.42
CA THR A 204 18.18 5.75 -6.34
C THR A 204 16.97 6.58 -6.77
N MET A 205 15.82 6.36 -6.14
CA MET A 205 14.64 7.20 -6.34
C MET A 205 14.88 8.67 -5.96
N ASP A 206 15.68 8.92 -4.91
CA ASP A 206 16.03 10.27 -4.48
C ASP A 206 16.77 11.04 -5.58
N ASP A 207 17.70 10.37 -6.28
CA ASP A 207 18.46 10.98 -7.38
C ASP A 207 17.59 11.21 -8.61
N VAL A 208 16.67 10.29 -8.92
CA VAL A 208 15.62 10.54 -9.93
C VAL A 208 14.85 11.81 -9.57
N PHE A 209 14.38 11.94 -8.33
CA PHE A 209 13.62 13.12 -7.93
C PHE A 209 14.43 14.41 -8.01
N LYS A 210 15.73 14.40 -7.66
CA LYS A 210 16.60 15.57 -7.83
C LYS A 210 16.70 16.02 -9.30
N GLU A 211 16.66 15.08 -10.24
CA GLU A 211 16.70 15.41 -11.68
C GLU A 211 15.34 15.85 -12.23
N LEU A 212 14.25 15.23 -11.76
CA LEU A 212 12.90 15.49 -12.26
C LEU A 212 12.30 16.79 -11.70
N TYR A 213 12.66 17.16 -10.47
CA TYR A 213 12.12 18.33 -9.79
C TYR A 213 13.12 19.47 -9.74
N LYS A 214 12.64 20.69 -10.01
CA LYS A 214 13.43 21.91 -9.77
C LYS A 214 13.63 22.17 -8.27
N ASN A 215 12.59 21.87 -7.47
CA ASN A 215 12.57 22.01 -6.02
C ASN A 215 12.10 20.68 -5.42
N SER A 216 12.82 20.16 -4.43
CA SER A 216 12.42 18.94 -3.72
C SER A 216 11.08 19.12 -3.00
N PRO A 217 10.28 18.04 -2.81
CA PRO A 217 9.10 18.09 -1.96
C PRO A 217 9.45 18.65 -0.58
N THR A 218 8.61 19.54 -0.07
CA THR A 218 8.94 20.39 1.08
C THR A 218 8.75 19.72 2.44
N ASP A 219 8.07 18.57 2.51
CA ASP A 219 7.81 17.87 3.77
C ASP A 219 7.74 16.33 3.62
N ASP A 220 8.03 15.63 4.73
CA ASP A 220 8.12 14.17 4.80
C ASP A 220 6.85 13.44 4.30
N CYS A 221 5.65 13.98 4.56
CA CYS A 221 4.39 13.33 4.19
C CYS A 221 4.16 13.40 2.68
N SER A 222 4.43 14.57 2.09
CA SER A 222 4.38 14.78 0.64
C SER A 222 5.45 13.93 -0.05
N TYR A 223 6.66 13.88 0.51
CA TYR A 223 7.75 13.04 0.01
C TYR A 223 7.38 11.56 0.02
N ALA A 224 6.94 11.03 1.16
CA ALA A 224 6.52 9.63 1.29
C ALA A 224 5.38 9.29 0.31
N THR A 225 4.38 10.17 0.18
CA THR A 225 3.29 9.97 -0.78
C THR A 225 3.79 9.97 -2.21
N LEU A 226 4.75 10.84 -2.55
CA LEU A 226 5.34 10.88 -3.88
C LEU A 226 6.13 9.60 -4.22
N THR A 227 6.93 9.09 -3.27
CA THR A 227 7.65 7.81 -3.45
C THR A 227 6.67 6.64 -3.68
N GLN A 228 5.52 6.64 -2.98
CA GLN A 228 4.45 5.65 -3.17
C GLN A 228 3.81 5.74 -4.56
N LEU A 229 3.73 6.93 -5.15
CA LEU A 229 3.27 7.09 -6.53
C LEU A 229 4.33 6.61 -7.53
N ALA A 230 5.57 7.05 -7.35
CA ALA A 230 6.64 6.77 -8.29
C ALA A 230 7.12 5.31 -8.30
N THR A 231 6.91 4.56 -7.22
CA THR A 231 7.49 3.22 -7.05
C THR A 231 7.12 2.24 -8.16
N ALA A 232 5.85 2.15 -8.57
CA ALA A 232 5.44 1.15 -9.56
C ALA A 232 6.00 1.47 -10.96
N PRO A 233 5.83 2.70 -11.50
CA PRO A 233 6.42 3.07 -12.79
C PRO A 233 7.95 2.99 -12.80
N LEU A 234 8.65 3.51 -11.77
CA LEU A 234 10.11 3.50 -11.74
C LEU A 234 10.68 2.09 -11.58
N THR A 235 10.00 1.21 -10.83
CA THR A 235 10.41 -0.21 -10.75
C THR A 235 10.26 -0.90 -12.10
N ALA A 236 9.13 -0.68 -12.80
CA ALA A 236 8.94 -1.22 -14.14
C ALA A 236 9.96 -0.66 -15.14
N PHE A 237 10.27 0.63 -15.06
CA PHE A 237 11.26 1.29 -15.90
C PHE A 237 12.68 0.76 -15.65
N SER A 238 13.04 0.54 -14.37
CA SER A 238 14.31 -0.11 -14.00
C SER A 238 14.41 -1.51 -14.58
N ALA A 239 13.34 -2.30 -14.51
CA ALA A 239 13.32 -3.64 -15.08
C ALA A 239 13.43 -3.63 -16.60
N PHE A 240 12.73 -2.73 -17.28
CA PHE A 240 12.87 -2.50 -18.71
C PHE A 240 14.33 -2.22 -19.10
N HIS A 241 15.03 -1.35 -18.35
CA HIS A 241 16.45 -1.08 -18.57
C HIS A 241 17.36 -2.29 -18.34
N LYS A 242 17.13 -3.06 -17.27
CA LYS A 242 17.94 -4.25 -16.93
C LYS A 242 17.76 -5.41 -17.91
N THR A 243 16.58 -5.52 -18.50
CA THR A 243 16.24 -6.59 -19.46
C THR A 243 16.74 -6.31 -20.88
N GLN A 244 17.24 -5.10 -21.15
CA GLN A 244 17.77 -4.68 -22.46
C GLN A 244 16.76 -4.92 -23.60
N LEU A 245 15.47 -4.80 -23.31
CA LEU A 245 14.41 -4.93 -24.32
C LEU A 245 14.61 -3.91 -25.44
N SER A 246 14.38 -4.34 -26.68
CA SER A 246 14.37 -3.44 -27.83
C SER A 246 13.24 -2.44 -27.67
N VAL A 247 13.56 -1.14 -27.77
CA VAL A 247 12.55 -0.10 -27.63
C VAL A 247 11.75 0.03 -28.93
N SER A 248 10.46 -0.30 -28.88
CA SER A 248 9.49 -0.05 -29.94
C SER A 248 8.77 1.28 -29.71
N GLU A 249 8.09 1.80 -30.74
CA GLU A 249 7.21 2.96 -30.59
C GLU A 249 6.03 2.68 -29.64
N THR A 250 5.64 1.42 -29.50
CA THR A 250 4.63 0.97 -28.53
C THR A 250 5.27 0.05 -27.50
N LEU A 251 5.06 0.33 -26.22
CA LEU A 251 5.48 -0.51 -25.11
C LEU A 251 4.27 -0.94 -24.28
N THR A 252 4.09 -2.23 -24.08
CA THR A 252 2.96 -2.80 -23.33
C THR A 252 3.44 -3.44 -22.02
N ILE A 253 2.91 -2.96 -20.90
CA ILE A 253 3.21 -3.45 -19.55
C ILE A 253 1.94 -4.08 -18.96
N HIS A 254 2.03 -5.33 -18.53
CA HIS A 254 0.96 -6.00 -17.79
C HIS A 254 1.21 -5.91 -16.29
N LEU A 255 0.23 -5.43 -15.54
CA LEU A 255 0.22 -5.43 -14.08
C LEU A 255 -0.69 -6.56 -13.60
N VAL A 256 -0.09 -7.62 -13.06
CA VAL A 256 -0.81 -8.84 -12.67
C VAL A 256 -1.09 -8.84 -11.17
N GLY A 257 -2.33 -9.15 -10.80
CA GLY A 257 -2.80 -9.02 -9.42
C GLY A 257 -3.03 -7.56 -9.04
N ALA A 258 -3.35 -6.70 -10.01
CA ALA A 258 -3.51 -5.27 -9.75
C ALA A 258 -4.76 -4.99 -8.89
N GLU A 259 -4.66 -3.95 -8.06
CA GLU A 259 -5.73 -3.44 -7.22
C GLU A 259 -5.89 -1.92 -7.43
N LEU A 260 -7.12 -1.42 -7.50
CA LEU A 260 -7.36 0.00 -7.77
C LEU A 260 -6.78 0.92 -6.69
N GLN A 261 -6.87 0.52 -5.42
CA GLN A 261 -6.38 1.32 -4.29
C GLN A 261 -4.85 1.48 -4.29
N PHE A 262 -4.13 0.61 -5.01
CA PHE A 262 -2.68 0.51 -4.97
C PHE A 262 -2.04 0.93 -6.29
N GLU A 263 -2.50 0.38 -7.41
CA GLU A 263 -1.94 0.67 -8.73
C GLU A 263 -2.76 1.73 -9.49
N GLY A 264 -4.08 1.80 -9.25
CA GLY A 264 -5.03 2.58 -10.06
C GLY A 264 -5.44 3.96 -9.53
N ASP A 265 -5.09 4.33 -8.30
CA ASP A 265 -5.58 5.57 -7.65
C ASP A 265 -5.05 6.88 -8.29
N THR A 266 -3.90 6.81 -8.94
CA THR A 266 -3.26 7.95 -9.63
C THR A 266 -2.58 7.41 -10.87
N LEU A 267 -3.16 7.62 -12.06
CA LEU A 267 -2.74 6.96 -13.30
C LEU A 267 -1.76 7.80 -14.13
N ASP A 268 -1.86 9.12 -14.07
CA ASP A 268 -0.93 10.10 -14.65
C ASP A 268 0.52 9.94 -14.16
N LYS A 269 0.74 9.24 -13.03
CA LYS A 269 2.08 8.81 -12.59
C LYS A 269 2.84 8.02 -13.68
N TRP A 270 2.16 7.27 -14.53
CA TRP A 270 2.80 6.51 -15.62
C TRP A 270 3.29 7.41 -16.75
N GLU A 271 2.62 8.54 -17.00
CA GLU A 271 3.15 9.56 -17.89
C GLU A 271 4.42 10.16 -17.27
N ALA A 272 4.34 10.60 -16.01
CA ALA A 272 5.40 11.39 -15.38
C ALA A 272 6.67 10.59 -15.04
N PHE A 273 6.52 9.34 -14.57
CA PHE A 273 7.62 8.50 -14.09
C PHE A 273 7.98 7.34 -15.03
N PHE A 274 7.37 7.26 -16.20
CA PHE A 274 7.76 6.29 -17.22
C PHE A 274 7.84 6.95 -18.59
N LEU A 275 6.72 7.39 -19.17
CA LEU A 275 6.70 7.90 -20.56
C LEU A 275 7.65 9.09 -20.75
N HIS A 276 7.68 10.03 -19.81
CA HIS A 276 8.59 11.19 -19.84
C HIS A 276 10.08 10.82 -19.82
N LEU A 277 10.43 9.62 -19.36
CA LEU A 277 11.80 9.13 -19.26
C LEU A 277 12.26 8.32 -20.49
N ILE A 278 11.33 7.96 -21.38
CA ILE A 278 11.60 7.09 -22.53
C ILE A 278 11.15 7.73 -23.86
N PRO A 279 11.96 8.65 -24.44
CA PRO A 279 11.54 9.42 -25.60
C PRO A 279 11.21 8.58 -26.84
N GLN A 280 11.74 7.36 -26.94
CA GLN A 280 11.50 6.47 -28.08
C GLN A 280 10.09 5.87 -28.11
N VAL A 281 9.40 5.81 -26.96
CA VAL A 281 8.03 5.28 -26.88
C VAL A 281 7.05 6.40 -27.18
N MET A 282 6.21 6.16 -28.18
CA MET A 282 5.08 7.01 -28.56
C MET A 282 3.84 6.60 -27.77
N GLU A 283 3.62 5.30 -27.57
CA GLU A 283 2.47 4.77 -26.87
C GLU A 283 2.87 3.80 -25.76
N LEU A 284 2.64 4.20 -24.51
CA LEU A 284 2.77 3.31 -23.36
C LEU A 284 1.39 2.70 -23.04
N ARG A 285 1.23 1.39 -23.20
CA ARG A 285 0.04 0.65 -22.80
C ARG A 285 0.27 0.03 -21.43
N VAL A 286 -0.58 0.32 -20.46
CA VAL A 286 -0.56 -0.31 -19.14
C VAL A 286 -1.87 -1.05 -18.94
N VAL A 287 -1.77 -2.38 -18.89
CA VAL A 287 -2.91 -3.28 -18.74
C VAL A 287 -2.97 -3.73 -17.28
N PHE A 288 -4.07 -3.44 -16.59
CA PHE A 288 -4.31 -3.83 -15.20
C PHE A 288 -5.15 -5.10 -15.19
N ILE A 289 -4.64 -6.18 -14.61
CA ILE A 289 -5.31 -7.47 -14.56
C ILE A 289 -5.37 -7.95 -13.11
N GLY A 290 -6.57 -8.18 -12.60
CA GLY A 290 -6.74 -8.65 -11.24
C GLY A 290 -8.18 -9.04 -10.93
N PRO A 291 -8.40 -10.12 -10.15
CA PRO A 291 -9.74 -10.54 -9.75
C PRO A 291 -10.36 -9.56 -8.73
N GLU A 292 -9.54 -8.75 -8.05
CA GLU A 292 -9.98 -7.73 -7.08
C GLU A 292 -10.22 -6.34 -7.71
N LEU A 293 -9.96 -6.19 -9.01
CA LEU A 293 -10.36 -5.01 -9.75
C LEU A 293 -11.88 -5.03 -9.96
N ASN A 294 -12.59 -4.13 -9.30
CA ASN A 294 -14.03 -3.94 -9.50
C ASN A 294 -14.29 -2.77 -10.46
N ALA A 295 -15.01 -3.04 -11.56
CA ALA A 295 -15.40 -2.03 -12.53
C ALA A 295 -16.40 -1.00 -12.00
N GLU A 296 -17.19 -1.33 -10.97
CA GLU A 296 -18.07 -0.37 -10.31
C GLU A 296 -17.28 0.65 -9.48
N ASN A 297 -16.10 0.26 -9.02
CA ASN A 297 -15.16 1.15 -8.32
C ASN A 297 -14.16 1.81 -9.27
N LEU A 298 -14.20 1.47 -10.58
CA LEU A 298 -13.39 2.19 -11.54
C LEU A 298 -13.93 3.62 -11.61
N PRO A 299 -13.09 4.61 -11.33
CA PRO A 299 -13.51 5.98 -11.46
C PRO A 299 -13.49 6.33 -12.95
N LEU A 300 -14.53 5.90 -13.68
CA LEU A 300 -14.69 6.13 -15.12
C LEU A 300 -14.61 7.62 -15.45
N ASP A 301 -15.09 8.45 -14.53
CA ASP A 301 -14.92 9.91 -14.53
C ASP A 301 -13.44 10.32 -14.42
N ILE A 302 -12.66 9.75 -13.51
CA ILE A 302 -11.21 9.99 -13.42
C ILE A 302 -10.49 9.51 -14.68
N LEU A 303 -10.82 8.34 -15.22
CA LEU A 303 -10.24 7.85 -16.48
C LEU A 303 -10.48 8.81 -17.64
N SER A 304 -11.68 9.39 -17.72
CA SER A 304 -12.03 10.39 -18.74
C SER A 304 -11.30 11.73 -18.56
N ARG A 305 -10.82 12.02 -17.34
CA ARG A 305 -10.14 13.26 -16.95
C ARG A 305 -8.61 13.17 -17.07
N ILE A 306 -8.04 11.98 -17.25
CA ILE A 306 -6.60 11.86 -17.47
C ILE A 306 -6.25 12.51 -18.80
N ARG A 307 -5.72 13.73 -18.72
CA ARG A 307 -5.24 14.49 -19.86
C ARG A 307 -3.73 14.43 -19.85
N MET A 308 -3.18 13.81 -20.90
CA MET A 308 -1.75 13.89 -21.22
C MET A 308 -1.28 15.34 -21.16
N CYS A 309 -0.03 15.57 -20.75
CA CYS A 309 0.53 16.91 -20.72
C CYS A 309 0.55 17.54 -22.13
N ARG A 310 0.62 18.87 -22.20
CA ARG A 310 0.58 19.60 -23.47
C ARG A 310 1.65 19.12 -24.46
N THR A 311 2.88 18.90 -23.99
CA THR A 311 3.99 18.47 -24.84
C THR A 311 3.76 17.05 -25.38
N CYS A 312 3.37 16.09 -24.55
CA CYS A 312 3.03 14.74 -25.00
C CYS A 312 1.93 14.75 -26.06
N ARG A 313 0.85 15.53 -25.84
CA ARG A 313 -0.23 15.68 -26.84
C ARG A 313 0.27 16.24 -28.17
N GLN A 314 1.10 17.29 -28.13
CA GLN A 314 1.65 17.90 -29.35
C GLN A 314 2.62 16.98 -30.09
N SER A 315 3.33 16.12 -29.37
CA SER A 315 4.21 15.10 -29.93
C SER A 315 3.50 13.78 -30.25
N CYS A 316 2.16 13.72 -30.19
CA CYS A 316 1.38 12.50 -30.39
C CYS A 316 1.82 11.31 -29.51
N ARG A 317 2.27 11.59 -28.28
CA ARG A 317 2.66 10.60 -27.28
C ARG A 317 1.54 10.42 -26.25
N GLY A 318 1.31 9.19 -25.81
CA GLY A 318 0.18 8.84 -24.95
C GLY A 318 0.45 7.67 -24.03
N VAL A 319 -0.21 7.69 -22.87
CA VAL A 319 -0.41 6.49 -22.04
C VAL A 319 -1.83 6.00 -22.24
N LYS A 320 -1.99 4.71 -22.52
CA LYS A 320 -3.30 4.03 -22.62
C LYS A 320 -3.45 3.04 -21.49
N PHE A 321 -4.59 3.08 -20.83
CA PHE A 321 -4.93 2.17 -19.74
C PHE A 321 -6.00 1.20 -20.18
N ASP A 322 -5.77 -0.09 -19.93
CA ASP A 322 -6.75 -1.16 -20.13
C ASP A 322 -6.99 -1.88 -18.79
N PHE A 323 -8.24 -2.17 -18.48
CA PHE A 323 -8.65 -2.77 -17.20
C PHE A 323 -9.37 -4.09 -17.43
N GLN A 324 -8.72 -5.17 -17.04
CA GLN A 324 -9.25 -6.52 -17.06
C GLN A 324 -9.82 -6.86 -15.68
N CYS A 325 -10.95 -6.22 -15.36
CA CYS A 325 -11.64 -6.31 -14.06
C CYS A 325 -12.22 -7.70 -13.77
N GLY A 326 -12.08 -8.17 -12.53
CA GLY A 326 -12.61 -9.45 -12.09
C GLY A 326 -12.00 -10.67 -12.79
N LYS A 327 -10.87 -10.51 -13.48
CA LYS A 327 -10.25 -11.56 -14.30
C LYS A 327 -8.93 -12.04 -13.68
N LEU A 328 -8.75 -13.35 -13.72
CA LEU A 328 -7.45 -13.97 -13.54
C LEU A 328 -6.64 -13.85 -14.84
N TYR A 329 -5.31 -13.72 -14.72
CA TYR A 329 -4.45 -13.51 -15.88
C TYR A 329 -4.53 -14.63 -16.90
N HIS A 330 -4.55 -15.88 -16.43
CA HIS A 330 -4.60 -17.05 -17.30
C HIS A 330 -5.93 -17.19 -18.07
N ASP A 331 -6.98 -16.50 -17.64
CA ASP A 331 -8.24 -16.43 -18.39
C ASP A 331 -8.22 -15.27 -19.40
N TYR A 332 -7.68 -14.12 -19.01
CA TYR A 332 -7.45 -13.01 -19.94
C TYR A 332 -6.53 -13.44 -21.10
N ALA A 333 -5.48 -14.22 -20.83
CA ALA A 333 -4.55 -14.74 -21.82
C ALA A 333 -5.20 -15.60 -22.94
N LYS A 334 -6.40 -16.13 -22.71
CA LYS A 334 -7.16 -16.94 -23.68
C LYS A 334 -8.15 -16.11 -24.50
N GLN A 335 -8.35 -14.83 -24.17
CA GLN A 335 -9.33 -13.97 -24.82
C GLN A 335 -8.79 -13.38 -26.12
N SER A 336 -9.68 -13.12 -27.08
CA SER A 336 -9.32 -12.44 -28.33
C SER A 336 -8.83 -11.00 -28.13
N ALA A 337 -9.22 -10.37 -27.02
CA ALA A 337 -8.76 -9.04 -26.61
C ALA A 337 -7.37 -9.04 -25.95
N PHE A 338 -6.73 -10.21 -25.81
CA PHE A 338 -5.40 -10.29 -25.22
C PHE A 338 -4.37 -9.55 -26.07
N THR A 339 -3.64 -8.62 -25.46
CA THR A 339 -2.47 -8.00 -26.09
C THR A 339 -1.21 -8.60 -25.49
N LYS A 340 -0.19 -8.85 -26.32
CA LYS A 340 1.07 -9.42 -25.83
C LYS A 340 1.86 -8.33 -25.07
N PRO A 341 2.35 -8.60 -23.85
CA PRO A 341 3.19 -7.65 -23.12
C PRO A 341 4.64 -7.69 -23.58
N ASP A 342 5.32 -6.56 -23.43
CA ASP A 342 6.77 -6.44 -23.47
C ASP A 342 7.39 -6.68 -22.08
N LEU A 343 6.67 -6.30 -21.01
CA LEU A 343 7.06 -6.50 -19.62
C LEU A 343 5.84 -6.94 -18.79
N ILE A 344 6.03 -7.92 -17.91
CA ILE A 344 5.03 -8.33 -16.92
C ILE A 344 5.53 -7.94 -15.53
N CYS A 345 4.69 -7.24 -14.76
CA CYS A 345 4.97 -6.84 -13.39
C CYS A 345 3.98 -7.50 -12.42
N PHE A 346 4.51 -8.15 -11.39
CA PHE A 346 3.78 -8.55 -10.21
C PHE A 346 4.22 -7.66 -9.05
N PHE A 347 3.38 -6.72 -8.64
CA PHE A 347 3.70 -5.84 -7.52
C PHE A 347 3.17 -6.41 -6.22
N ASN A 348 4.07 -6.79 -5.31
CA ASN A 348 3.74 -7.37 -4.00
C ASN A 348 2.72 -8.54 -4.04
N PRO A 349 2.86 -9.54 -4.95
CA PRO A 349 1.80 -10.50 -5.22
C PRO A 349 1.61 -11.56 -4.12
N GLY A 350 2.66 -11.86 -3.34
CA GLY A 350 2.67 -12.98 -2.41
C GLY A 350 2.43 -14.33 -3.10
N LEU A 351 3.18 -14.64 -4.16
CA LEU A 351 3.08 -15.87 -4.95
C LEU A 351 3.27 -17.13 -4.08
N TYR A 352 4.03 -17.04 -2.98
CA TYR A 352 4.27 -18.14 -2.05
C TYR A 352 3.02 -18.60 -1.26
N ARG A 353 1.96 -17.79 -1.23
CA ARG A 353 0.78 -18.07 -0.41
C ARG A 353 -0.10 -19.14 -1.05
N ALA A 354 -0.42 -20.18 -0.27
CA ALA A 354 -1.32 -21.27 -0.69
C ALA A 354 -2.82 -20.88 -0.65
N THR A 355 -3.13 -19.66 -0.23
CA THR A 355 -4.48 -19.11 -0.21
C THR A 355 -4.42 -17.68 -0.73
N GLY A 356 -5.10 -17.43 -1.85
CA GLY A 356 -5.25 -16.11 -2.46
C GLY A 356 -6.73 -15.78 -2.67
N PHE A 357 -7.09 -15.52 -3.92
CA PHE A 357 -8.45 -15.14 -4.30
C PHE A 357 -9.48 -16.23 -3.96
N SER A 358 -10.57 -15.84 -3.27
CA SER A 358 -11.63 -16.74 -2.80
C SER A 358 -11.13 -17.93 -1.96
N GLY A 359 -9.97 -17.77 -1.28
CA GLY A 359 -9.37 -18.84 -0.46
C GLY A 359 -8.69 -19.94 -1.26
N LEU A 360 -8.51 -19.76 -2.57
CA LEU A 360 -7.86 -20.71 -3.47
C LEU A 360 -6.49 -20.17 -3.91
N ASP A 361 -5.58 -21.08 -4.23
CA ASP A 361 -4.32 -20.73 -4.90
C ASP A 361 -4.54 -20.69 -6.42
N THR A 362 -4.48 -19.49 -7.00
CA THR A 362 -4.65 -19.23 -8.44
C THR A 362 -3.33 -18.86 -9.12
N TRP A 363 -2.23 -18.86 -8.37
CA TRP A 363 -0.91 -18.52 -8.90
C TRP A 363 -0.32 -19.57 -9.83
N PRO A 364 -0.46 -20.89 -9.62
CA PRO A 364 0.14 -21.89 -10.51
C PRO A 364 -0.25 -21.71 -11.99
N GLU A 365 -1.53 -21.51 -12.29
CA GLU A 365 -2.03 -21.28 -13.65
C GLU A 365 -1.59 -19.93 -14.19
N THR A 366 -1.59 -18.90 -13.33
CA THR A 366 -1.13 -17.55 -13.69
C THR A 366 0.36 -17.54 -14.05
N ILE A 367 1.21 -18.20 -13.26
CA ILE A 367 2.64 -18.34 -13.52
C ILE A 367 2.88 -19.10 -14.82
N LYS A 368 2.14 -20.19 -15.07
CA LYS A 368 2.25 -20.92 -16.35
C LYS A 368 1.90 -20.02 -17.54
N ALA A 369 0.81 -19.27 -17.43
CA ALA A 369 0.36 -18.36 -18.48
C ALA A 369 1.37 -17.23 -18.73
N THR A 370 1.89 -16.56 -17.70
CA THR A 370 2.86 -15.47 -17.87
C THR A 370 4.20 -15.96 -18.41
N THR A 371 4.73 -17.08 -17.89
CA THR A 371 6.01 -17.63 -18.32
C THR A 371 5.97 -18.16 -19.76
N SER A 372 4.81 -18.61 -20.26
CA SER A 372 4.65 -19.06 -21.66
C SER A 372 4.87 -17.96 -22.72
N LEU A 373 4.81 -16.67 -22.33
CA LEU A 373 4.85 -15.55 -23.27
C LEU A 373 6.27 -15.14 -23.71
N ASN A 374 7.30 -15.74 -23.09
CA ASN A 374 8.71 -15.41 -23.32
C ASN A 374 9.02 -13.90 -23.18
N CYS A 375 8.36 -13.22 -22.25
CA CYS A 375 8.67 -11.84 -21.86
C CYS A 375 9.35 -11.82 -20.48
N PRO A 376 10.12 -10.76 -20.18
CA PRO A 376 10.64 -10.54 -18.85
C PRO A 376 9.53 -10.33 -17.82
N ILE A 377 9.79 -10.82 -16.61
CA ILE A 377 8.89 -10.73 -15.46
C ILE A 377 9.63 -10.03 -14.32
N THR A 378 9.02 -9.00 -13.78
CA THR A 378 9.46 -8.30 -12.57
C THR A 378 8.53 -8.62 -11.44
N VAL A 379 9.08 -8.98 -10.29
CA VAL A 379 8.29 -9.28 -9.10
C VAL A 379 8.84 -8.46 -7.94
N THR A 380 7.95 -7.86 -7.16
CA THR A 380 8.32 -7.16 -5.93
C THR A 380 7.67 -7.80 -4.71
N SER A 381 8.25 -7.60 -3.53
CA SER A 381 7.73 -8.16 -2.27
C SER A 381 7.90 -7.16 -1.11
N TYR A 382 7.22 -7.39 0.02
CA TYR A 382 7.31 -6.47 1.17
C TYR A 382 8.53 -6.74 2.05
N THR A 383 9.05 -7.96 2.04
CA THR A 383 10.12 -8.38 2.94
C THR A 383 11.18 -9.22 2.23
N GLU A 384 12.36 -9.32 2.87
CA GLU A 384 13.48 -10.14 2.42
C GLU A 384 13.14 -11.63 2.39
N VAL A 385 12.19 -12.07 3.22
CA VAL A 385 11.77 -13.47 3.31
C VAL A 385 10.83 -13.84 2.16
N GLU A 386 9.95 -12.93 1.77
CA GLU A 386 8.94 -13.18 0.73
C GLU A 386 9.57 -13.32 -0.66
N ALA A 387 10.53 -12.46 -1.03
CA ALA A 387 11.05 -12.41 -2.39
C ALA A 387 11.73 -13.73 -2.85
N PRO A 388 12.56 -14.42 -2.04
CA PRO A 388 13.07 -15.75 -2.39
C PRO A 388 11.99 -16.82 -2.49
N GLN A 389 10.93 -16.74 -1.69
CA GLN A 389 9.81 -17.69 -1.74
C GLN A 389 8.97 -17.49 -3.01
N ASP A 390 8.72 -16.23 -3.38
CA ASP A 390 8.06 -15.85 -4.63
C ASP A 390 8.86 -16.35 -5.84
N LEU A 391 10.18 -16.16 -5.84
CA LEU A 391 11.07 -16.66 -6.89
C LEU A 391 11.03 -18.19 -6.98
N ALA A 392 11.01 -18.90 -5.85
CA ALA A 392 10.91 -20.36 -5.84
C ALA A 392 9.59 -20.86 -6.45
N GLN A 393 8.46 -20.21 -6.18
CA GLN A 393 7.18 -20.55 -6.82
C GLN A 393 7.21 -20.27 -8.33
N LEU A 394 7.80 -19.13 -8.73
CA LEU A 394 7.92 -18.79 -10.14
C LEU A 394 8.72 -19.86 -10.91
N HIS A 395 9.85 -20.33 -10.35
CA HIS A 395 10.61 -21.44 -10.93
C HIS A 395 9.82 -22.76 -10.94
N ARG A 396 9.10 -23.06 -9.86
CA ARG A 396 8.36 -24.32 -9.71
C ARG A 396 7.28 -24.50 -10.77
N PHE A 397 6.55 -23.43 -11.11
CA PHE A 397 5.40 -23.51 -12.02
C PHE A 397 5.68 -22.95 -13.42
N SER A 398 6.90 -22.45 -13.67
CA SER A 398 7.27 -21.94 -14.99
C SER A 398 7.12 -23.00 -16.08
N THR A 399 6.66 -22.59 -17.27
CA THR A 399 6.61 -23.45 -18.47
C THR A 399 7.93 -23.47 -19.24
N ARG A 400 8.95 -22.76 -18.76
CA ARG A 400 10.27 -22.65 -19.39
C ARG A 400 11.38 -22.41 -18.37
N PRO A 401 12.65 -22.66 -18.72
CA PRO A 401 13.77 -22.16 -17.92
C PRO A 401 13.67 -20.65 -17.77
N LEU A 402 13.87 -20.17 -16.54
CA LEU A 402 13.90 -18.75 -16.21
C LEU A 402 15.33 -18.35 -15.87
N ASN A 403 15.85 -17.36 -16.58
CA ASN A 403 17.15 -16.78 -16.30
C ASN A 403 16.99 -15.63 -15.31
N LEU A 404 17.75 -15.65 -14.22
CA LEU A 404 17.73 -14.59 -13.22
C LEU A 404 18.57 -13.40 -13.71
N ILE A 405 17.90 -12.35 -14.19
CA ILE A 405 18.52 -11.10 -14.63
C ILE A 405 18.94 -10.27 -13.42
N HIS A 406 18.09 -10.25 -12.39
CA HIS A 406 18.34 -9.52 -11.17
C HIS A 406 17.86 -10.36 -9.97
N PRO A 407 18.76 -10.72 -9.04
CA PRO A 407 18.38 -11.53 -7.89
C PRO A 407 17.49 -10.74 -6.93
N PRO A 408 16.76 -11.43 -6.02
CA PRO A 408 16.03 -10.80 -4.93
C PRO A 408 16.93 -9.87 -4.12
N THR A 409 16.68 -8.57 -4.21
CA THR A 409 17.42 -7.53 -3.48
C THR A 409 16.50 -6.38 -3.11
N VAL A 410 16.97 -5.46 -2.26
CA VAL A 410 16.25 -4.22 -1.94
C VAL A 410 16.06 -3.40 -3.23
N ASN A 411 14.83 -2.98 -3.47
CA ASN A 411 14.48 -2.18 -4.62
C ASN A 411 14.87 -0.71 -4.37
N PRO A 412 15.78 -0.11 -5.16
CA PRO A 412 16.14 1.30 -5.02
C PRO A 412 14.98 2.26 -5.34
N PHE A 413 13.90 1.74 -5.93
CA PHE A 413 12.67 2.46 -6.25
C PHE A 413 11.49 2.02 -5.39
N SER A 414 11.73 1.45 -4.21
CA SER A 414 10.67 1.17 -3.23
C SER A 414 10.04 2.46 -2.70
N SER A 415 8.79 2.38 -2.27
CA SER A 415 8.16 3.47 -1.52
C SER A 415 8.86 3.72 -0.19
N GLN A 416 8.85 4.97 0.28
CA GLN A 416 9.23 5.33 1.65
C GLN A 416 7.99 5.60 2.53
N ARG A 417 6.78 5.40 2.00
CA ARG A 417 5.54 5.48 2.77
C ARG A 417 5.38 4.24 3.64
N PRO A 418 5.43 4.36 4.98
CA PRO A 418 5.26 3.21 5.84
C PRO A 418 3.80 2.78 5.90
N GLU A 419 3.58 1.47 5.96
CA GLU A 419 2.32 0.85 6.32
C GLU A 419 2.55 -0.12 7.49
N ARG A 420 1.57 -0.26 8.38
CA ARG A 420 1.70 -1.18 9.52
C ARG A 420 1.66 -2.62 9.03
N ASN A 421 2.65 -3.41 9.44
CA ASN A 421 2.68 -4.83 9.19
C ASN A 421 1.89 -5.56 10.29
N PHE A 422 1.12 -6.58 9.92
CA PHE A 422 0.47 -7.49 10.86
C PHE A 422 1.06 -8.91 10.82
N ILE A 423 1.68 -9.29 9.70
CA ILE A 423 2.10 -10.67 9.43
C ILE A 423 3.43 -11.00 10.09
N SER A 424 4.32 -10.02 10.26
CA SER A 424 5.61 -10.22 10.92
C SER A 424 5.99 -8.99 11.74
N ASP A 425 5.01 -8.46 12.48
CA ASP A 425 5.12 -7.20 13.20
C ASP A 425 6.14 -7.22 14.34
N GLU A 426 6.51 -8.41 14.80
CA GLU A 426 7.57 -8.64 15.77
C GLU A 426 8.99 -8.41 15.20
N THR A 427 9.18 -8.54 13.88
CA THR A 427 10.48 -8.37 13.20
C THR A 427 10.51 -7.14 12.31
N SER A 428 9.41 -6.85 11.63
CA SER A 428 9.25 -5.70 10.74
C SER A 428 7.89 -5.06 11.00
N PRO A 429 7.73 -4.21 12.02
CA PRO A 429 6.45 -3.59 12.37
C PRO A 429 5.89 -2.67 11.28
N MET A 430 6.74 -2.24 10.35
CA MET A 430 6.37 -1.46 9.17
C MET A 430 6.80 -2.19 7.90
N ILE A 431 6.02 -2.02 6.84
CA ILE A 431 6.30 -2.48 5.48
C ILE A 431 6.21 -1.32 4.50
N PHE A 432 6.87 -1.49 3.36
CA PHE A 432 6.94 -0.50 2.30
C PHE A 432 6.57 -1.14 0.97
N LYS A 433 5.80 -0.44 0.15
CA LYS A 433 5.41 -0.95 -1.16
C LYS A 433 6.64 -1.16 -2.04
N ASN A 434 6.66 -2.28 -2.77
CA ASN A 434 7.72 -2.72 -3.65
C ASN A 434 9.13 -2.71 -3.00
N TYR A 435 9.25 -3.14 -1.74
CA TYR A 435 10.49 -3.02 -0.97
C TYR A 435 11.63 -3.89 -1.49
N PHE A 436 11.33 -5.13 -1.90
CA PHE A 436 12.26 -6.01 -2.60
C PHE A 436 11.85 -6.17 -4.06
N VAL A 437 12.81 -6.51 -4.91
CA VAL A 437 12.57 -6.79 -6.33
C VAL A 437 13.49 -7.92 -6.84
N PHE A 438 12.98 -8.71 -7.76
CA PHE A 438 13.78 -9.56 -8.64
C PHE A 438 13.24 -9.52 -10.07
N ILE A 439 14.08 -9.87 -11.04
CA ILE A 439 13.74 -9.88 -12.46
C ILE A 439 14.22 -11.18 -13.09
N VAL A 440 13.31 -11.84 -13.79
CA VAL A 440 13.60 -13.03 -14.59
C VAL A 440 13.22 -12.83 -16.05
N SER A 441 13.82 -13.61 -16.95
CA SER A 441 13.45 -13.64 -18.36
C SER A 441 13.63 -15.00 -18.98
#